data_AF-A0A378VQD1-F1
#
_entry.id   AF-A0A378VQD1-F1
#
_cell.length_a   1.000
_cell.length_b   1.000
_cell.length_c   1.000
_cell.angle_alpha   90.00
_cell.angle_beta   90.00
_cell.angle_gamma   90.00
#
_symmetry.space_group_name_H-M   'P 1'
#
loop_
_entity.id
_entity.type
_entity.pdbx_description
1 polymer ?
#
loop_
_entity_poly.entity_id
_entity_poly.type
_entity_poly.pdbx_seq_one_letter_code
_entity_poly.pdbx_strand_id
1 'polypeptide(L)'
;MLRKLLQGENVYGKSFIAPADRSAKNNGNVQRTVTIRQFNPNKGLLGALRFAEKNRQDIAILHGNKPVLIVFPSIQRVLLTESVQKLEELCKDENLQVSCKTVPDNPQWREKAKVGIMSCMWQFSIWTAQGRLIYPISPDTPFTLKSWPNLTRLASVPGSIRLSAFLTKASVNLNVLYKVMPLNLNEF
;
A
#
# COMPACT_ATOMS: atom_id res chain seq x y z
N MET A 1 -34.15 19.37 -20.25
CA MET A 1 -33.34 19.00 -21.42
C MET A 1 -31.88 18.84 -20.96
N LEU A 2 -31.30 17.64 -21.08
CA LEU A 2 -29.85 17.30 -21.06
C LEU A 2 -29.07 17.64 -19.77
N ARG A 3 -28.75 16.74 -18.83
CA ARG A 3 -28.07 15.43 -18.93
C ARG A 3 -26.71 15.51 -19.66
N LYS A 4 -25.64 15.91 -18.94
CA LYS A 4 -24.19 15.70 -19.19
C LYS A 4 -23.42 16.58 -18.19
N LEU A 5 -22.86 16.09 -17.08
CA LEU A 5 -21.48 15.58 -16.98
C LEU A 5 -21.24 14.96 -15.58
N LEU A 6 -22.07 13.98 -15.20
CA LEU A 6 -21.79 13.08 -14.08
C LEU A 6 -20.93 11.91 -14.57
N GLN A 7 -19.69 12.18 -14.96
CA GLN A 7 -18.65 11.16 -15.13
C GLN A 7 -17.30 11.76 -14.73
N GLY A 8 -17.12 11.96 -13.42
CA GLY A 8 -15.80 12.14 -12.85
C GLY A 8 -15.09 10.79 -12.85
N GLU A 9 -14.53 10.39 -13.99
CA GLU A 9 -13.47 9.38 -14.00
C GLU A 9 -12.29 9.96 -13.23
N ASN A 10 -12.20 9.65 -11.94
CA ASN A 10 -11.00 9.93 -11.16
C ASN A 10 -9.90 8.98 -11.63
N VAL A 11 -9.17 9.41 -12.66
CA VAL A 11 -7.92 8.78 -13.11
C VAL A 11 -6.86 9.10 -12.05
N TYR A 12 -6.46 8.10 -11.26
CA TYR A 12 -5.38 8.21 -10.29
C TYR A 12 -4.02 8.11 -11.00
N GLY A 13 -3.68 9.15 -11.78
CA GLY A 13 -2.56 9.10 -12.74
C GLY A 13 -1.69 10.36 -12.81
N LYS A 14 -1.67 11.22 -11.79
CA LYS A 14 -0.68 12.32 -11.78
C LYS A 14 0.71 11.75 -11.50
N SER A 15 1.55 11.75 -12.54
CA SER A 15 3.01 11.66 -12.42
C SER A 15 3.48 12.77 -11.49
N PHE A 16 4.26 12.40 -10.49
CA PHE A 16 4.90 13.36 -9.59
C PHE A 16 6.40 13.19 -9.76
N ILE A 17 7.04 14.30 -10.11
CA ILE A 17 8.49 14.44 -10.17
C ILE A 17 8.96 14.53 -8.72
N ALA A 18 9.75 13.54 -8.28
CA ALA A 18 10.49 13.64 -7.03
C ALA A 18 11.38 14.90 -7.09
N PRO A 19 11.54 15.66 -5.99
CA PRO A 19 12.37 16.86 -6.00
C PRO A 19 13.78 16.50 -6.49
N ALA A 20 14.22 17.23 -7.52
CA ALA A 20 15.52 17.02 -8.15
C ALA A 20 16.66 17.24 -7.16
N ASP A 21 17.62 16.33 -7.24
CA ASP A 21 18.83 16.26 -6.43
C ASP A 21 19.64 17.55 -6.56
N ARG A 22 19.73 18.33 -5.48
CA ARG A 22 20.60 19.52 -5.45
C ARG A 22 22.02 19.04 -5.17
N SER A 23 22.76 18.77 -6.24
CA SER A 23 24.20 18.57 -6.19
C SER A 23 24.91 19.79 -5.60
N ALA A 24 25.49 19.66 -4.41
CA ALA A 24 26.48 20.57 -3.86
C ALA A 24 27.82 19.84 -3.73
N LYS A 25 28.83 20.33 -4.46
CA LYS A 25 30.24 19.94 -4.32
C LYS A 25 30.74 20.24 -2.90
N ASN A 26 31.32 19.27 -2.19
CA ASN A 26 32.63 19.42 -1.54
C ASN A 26 33.17 18.11 -0.91
N ASN A 27 34.51 18.08 -0.80
CA ASN A 27 35.40 16.98 -0.45
C ASN A 27 35.13 16.21 0.85
N GLY A 28 35.54 14.93 0.87
CA GLY A 28 36.34 14.41 1.97
C GLY A 28 35.66 13.68 3.14
N ASN A 29 34.68 12.81 2.89
CA ASN A 29 34.45 11.55 3.63
C ASN A 29 33.33 10.81 2.88
N VAL A 30 33.59 9.65 2.27
CA VAL A 30 32.54 8.93 1.54
C VAL A 30 31.62 8.24 2.55
N GLN A 31 30.81 9.04 3.25
CA GLN A 31 29.61 8.58 3.93
C GLN A 31 28.72 7.97 2.85
N ARG A 32 28.63 6.63 2.81
CA ARG A 32 27.71 5.91 1.94
C ARG A 32 26.30 6.45 2.19
N THR A 33 25.83 7.30 1.29
CA THR A 33 24.48 7.85 1.35
C THR A 33 23.54 6.78 0.84
N VAL A 34 22.84 6.11 1.76
CA VAL A 34 21.82 5.10 1.39
C VAL A 34 20.57 5.84 0.96
N THR A 35 20.18 5.72 -0.32
CA THR A 35 18.93 6.28 -0.81
C THR A 35 17.77 5.34 -0.41
N ILE A 36 16.95 5.78 0.55
CA ILE A 36 15.76 5.03 0.96
C ILE A 36 14.63 5.36 -0.01
N ARG A 37 14.23 4.34 -0.79
CA ARG A 37 13.11 4.44 -1.72
C ARG A 37 11.78 4.54 -0.96
N GLN A 38 10.83 5.25 -1.56
CA GLN A 38 9.49 5.40 -1.01
C GLN A 38 8.40 4.82 -1.93
N PHE A 39 7.25 4.48 -1.38
CA PHE A 39 6.04 4.16 -2.14
C PHE A 39 4.86 5.03 -1.67
N ASN A 40 3.95 5.35 -2.58
CA ASN A 40 2.75 6.11 -2.25
C ASN A 40 1.58 5.17 -1.97
N PRO A 41 1.02 5.15 -0.74
CA PRO A 41 -0.06 4.23 -0.38
C PRO A 41 -1.40 4.57 -1.06
N ASN A 42 -1.52 5.75 -1.69
CA ASN A 42 -2.74 6.22 -2.33
C ASN A 42 -2.70 6.07 -3.87
N LYS A 43 -1.71 5.35 -4.42
CA LYS A 43 -1.58 5.04 -5.85
C LYS A 43 -1.79 3.55 -6.14
N GLY A 44 -1.99 3.22 -7.42
CA GLY A 44 -2.14 1.83 -7.89
C GLY A 44 -3.31 1.09 -7.24
N LEU A 45 -3.21 -0.24 -7.19
CA LEU A 45 -4.27 -1.09 -6.61
C LEU A 45 -4.50 -0.82 -5.11
N LEU A 46 -3.45 -0.57 -4.33
CA LEU A 46 -3.59 -0.27 -2.90
C LEU A 46 -4.38 1.03 -2.69
N GLY A 47 -4.06 2.08 -3.44
CA GLY A 47 -4.77 3.35 -3.39
C GLY A 47 -6.23 3.21 -3.79
N ALA A 48 -6.51 2.47 -4.87
CA ALA A 48 -7.87 2.19 -5.32
C ALA A 48 -8.68 1.39 -4.29
N LEU A 49 -8.08 0.38 -3.65
CA LEU A 49 -8.72 -0.39 -2.59
C LEU A 49 -9.03 0.49 -1.36
N ARG A 50 -8.11 1.37 -0.95
CA ARG A 50 -8.33 2.33 0.14
C ARG A 50 -9.42 3.34 -0.19
N PHE A 51 -9.49 3.78 -1.44
CA PHE A 51 -10.58 4.61 -1.91
C PHE A 51 -11.91 3.85 -1.82
N ALA A 52 -11.97 2.64 -2.38
CA ALA A 52 -13.19 1.84 -2.43
C ALA A 52 -13.71 1.47 -1.03
N GLU A 53 -12.83 1.13 -0.08
CA GLU A 53 -13.19 0.80 1.30
C GLU A 53 -13.90 1.94 2.03
N LYS A 54 -13.51 3.19 1.78
CA LYS A 54 -14.11 4.38 2.40
C LYS A 54 -15.44 4.81 1.76
N ASN A 55 -15.75 4.28 0.59
CA ASN A 55 -16.99 4.61 -0.10
C ASN A 55 -18.17 3.83 0.48
N ARG A 56 -19.36 4.39 0.34
CA ARG A 56 -20.61 3.73 0.76
C ARG A 56 -21.17 2.75 -0.28
N GLN A 57 -20.74 2.91 -1.53
CA GLN A 57 -21.20 2.12 -2.66
C GLN A 57 -20.19 1.03 -2.98
N ASP A 58 -20.69 -0.07 -3.53
CA ASP A 58 -19.86 -1.13 -4.08
C ASP A 58 -19.09 -0.60 -5.29
N ILE A 59 -17.80 -0.92 -5.37
CA ILE A 59 -16.89 -0.36 -6.38
C ILE A 59 -16.10 -1.47 -7.05
N ALA A 60 -16.13 -1.50 -8.38
CA ALA A 60 -15.20 -2.26 -9.20
C ALA A 60 -13.93 -1.42 -9.44
N ILE A 61 -12.78 -2.03 -9.21
CA ILE A 61 -11.47 -1.50 -9.56
C ILE A 61 -11.04 -2.19 -10.84
N LEU A 62 -10.76 -1.41 -11.88
CA LEU A 62 -10.45 -1.88 -13.21
C LEU A 62 -9.01 -1.52 -13.60
N HIS A 63 -8.39 -2.41 -14.36
CA HIS A 63 -7.14 -2.18 -15.08
C HIS A 63 -7.38 -2.50 -16.56
N GLY A 64 -7.10 -1.57 -17.47
CA GLY A 64 -7.37 -1.74 -18.90
C GLY A 64 -8.86 -2.05 -19.21
N ASN A 65 -9.78 -1.41 -18.47
CA ASN A 65 -11.23 -1.64 -18.55
C ASN A 65 -11.71 -3.06 -18.19
N LYS A 66 -10.84 -3.92 -17.63
CA LYS A 66 -11.19 -5.21 -17.05
C LYS A 66 -11.25 -5.10 -15.53
N PRO A 67 -12.31 -5.61 -14.87
CA PRO A 67 -12.36 -5.62 -13.41
C PRO A 67 -11.28 -6.54 -12.85
N VAL A 68 -10.52 -6.04 -11.87
CA VAL A 68 -9.45 -6.77 -11.16
C VAL A 68 -9.91 -7.19 -9.76
N LEU A 69 -10.73 -6.36 -9.13
CA LEU A 69 -11.47 -6.69 -7.92
C LEU A 69 -12.73 -5.85 -7.80
N ILE A 70 -13.70 -6.36 -7.05
CA ILE A 70 -14.90 -5.63 -6.63
C ILE A 70 -14.93 -5.58 -5.11
N VAL A 71 -15.06 -4.38 -4.57
CA VAL A 71 -15.08 -4.11 -3.14
C VAL A 71 -16.51 -3.87 -2.70
N PHE A 72 -16.92 -4.55 -1.62
CA PHE A 72 -18.23 -4.46 -0.99
C PHE A 72 -18.06 -3.91 0.43
N PRO A 73 -18.05 -2.58 0.62
CA PRO A 73 -17.78 -1.95 1.92
C PRO A 73 -18.80 -2.33 3.00
N SER A 74 -20.06 -2.47 2.63
CA SER A 74 -21.18 -2.78 3.54
C SER A 74 -21.02 -4.13 4.26
N ILE A 75 -20.45 -5.12 3.57
CA ILE A 75 -20.23 -6.47 4.11
C ILE A 75 -18.75 -6.75 4.42
N GLN A 76 -17.87 -5.75 4.26
CA GLN A 76 -16.43 -5.85 4.50
C GLN A 76 -15.74 -6.97 3.69
N ARG A 77 -16.22 -7.23 2.47
CA ARG A 77 -15.67 -8.27 1.58
C ARG A 77 -15.17 -7.72 0.25
N VAL A 78 -14.32 -8.51 -0.40
CA VAL A 78 -13.76 -8.28 -1.73
C VAL A 78 -13.98 -9.53 -2.57
N LEU A 79 -14.45 -9.34 -3.79
CA LEU A 79 -14.43 -10.33 -4.85
C LEU A 79 -13.19 -10.09 -5.70
N LEU A 80 -12.28 -11.07 -5.73
CA LEU A 80 -11.13 -11.06 -6.63
C LEU A 80 -11.57 -11.67 -7.97
N THR A 81 -11.33 -10.96 -9.07
CA THR A 81 -11.65 -11.43 -10.43
C THR A 81 -10.41 -11.94 -11.16
N GLU A 82 -9.23 -11.61 -10.66
CA GLU A 82 -7.92 -12.02 -11.19
C GLU A 82 -7.19 -12.96 -10.21
N SER A 83 -6.18 -13.68 -10.72
CA SER A 83 -5.37 -14.58 -9.89
C SER A 83 -4.49 -13.81 -8.89
N VAL A 84 -4.09 -14.47 -7.80
CA VAL A 84 -3.19 -13.91 -6.78
C VAL A 84 -1.86 -13.46 -7.39
N GLN A 85 -1.29 -14.26 -8.30
CA GLN A 85 -0.05 -13.94 -8.99
C GLN A 85 -0.19 -12.67 -9.82
N LYS A 86 -1.33 -12.52 -10.53
CA LYS A 86 -1.57 -11.34 -11.34
C LYS A 86 -1.76 -10.09 -10.47
N LEU A 87 -2.50 -10.21 -9.37
CA LEU A 87 -2.68 -9.13 -8.41
C LEU A 87 -1.35 -8.67 -7.80
N GLU A 88 -0.46 -9.61 -7.50
CA GLU A 88 0.87 -9.31 -7.01
C GLU A 88 1.70 -8.56 -8.05
N GLU A 89 1.74 -9.01 -9.30
CA GLU A 89 2.40 -8.29 -10.41
C GLU A 89 1.91 -6.85 -10.52
N LEU A 90 0.59 -6.66 -10.52
CA LEU A 90 -0.03 -5.35 -10.63
C LEU A 90 0.31 -4.45 -9.43
N CYS A 91 0.37 -4.99 -8.21
CA CYS A 91 0.76 -4.21 -7.03
C CYS A 91 2.22 -3.74 -7.07
N LYS A 92 3.09 -4.47 -7.76
CA LYS A 92 4.52 -4.12 -7.91
C LYS A 92 4.76 -3.05 -8.98
N ASP A 93 3.80 -2.79 -9.86
CA ASP A 93 3.90 -1.76 -10.90
C ASP A 93 3.57 -0.37 -10.35
N GLU A 94 4.59 0.49 -10.26
CA GLU A 94 4.46 1.87 -9.76
C GLU A 94 3.66 2.80 -10.67
N ASN A 95 3.61 2.48 -11.97
CA ASN A 95 2.95 3.28 -12.98
C ASN A 95 1.54 2.77 -13.31
N LEU A 96 1.09 1.73 -12.60
CA LEU A 96 -0.20 1.10 -12.82
C LEU A 96 -1.33 2.13 -12.79
N GLN A 97 -2.06 2.20 -13.91
CA GLN A 97 -3.26 3.01 -14.01
C GLN A 97 -4.49 2.17 -13.70
N VAL A 98 -5.26 2.62 -12.71
CA VAL A 98 -6.50 1.97 -12.29
C VAL A 98 -7.65 2.96 -12.33
N SER A 99 -8.83 2.46 -12.68
CA SER A 99 -10.07 3.23 -12.61
C SER A 99 -11.05 2.58 -11.65
N CYS A 100 -11.84 3.40 -10.96
CA CYS A 100 -12.87 2.94 -10.03
C CYS A 100 -14.23 3.26 -10.64
N LYS A 101 -15.13 2.27 -10.70
CA LYS A 101 -16.50 2.45 -11.16
C LYS A 101 -17.46 1.89 -10.11
N THR A 102 -18.51 2.65 -9.81
CA THR A 102 -19.62 2.17 -8.96
C THR A 102 -20.30 1.00 -9.66
N VAL A 103 -20.55 -0.09 -8.94
CA VAL A 103 -21.31 -1.22 -9.47
C VAL A 103 -22.77 -1.16 -9.01
N PRO A 104 -23.73 -1.60 -9.83
CA PRO A 104 -25.09 -1.79 -9.39
C PRO A 104 -25.16 -2.89 -8.33
N ASP A 105 -26.22 -2.87 -7.52
CA ASP A 105 -26.42 -3.91 -6.52
C ASP A 105 -26.58 -5.28 -7.19
N ASN A 106 -25.72 -6.22 -6.82
CA ASN A 106 -25.70 -7.57 -7.37
C ASN A 106 -25.46 -8.60 -6.26
N PRO A 107 -26.53 -9.25 -5.76
CA PRO A 107 -26.43 -10.24 -4.69
C PRO A 107 -25.47 -11.40 -4.99
N GLN A 108 -25.42 -11.87 -6.24
CA GLN A 108 -24.56 -13.00 -6.63
C GLN A 108 -23.07 -12.66 -6.50
N TRP A 109 -22.67 -11.41 -6.76
CA TRP A 109 -21.28 -11.01 -6.57
C TRP A 109 -20.92 -10.88 -5.10
N ARG A 110 -21.87 -10.44 -4.26
CA ARG A 110 -21.68 -10.36 -2.80
C ARG A 110 -21.49 -11.75 -2.18
N GLU A 111 -22.27 -12.75 -2.61
CA GLU A 111 -22.11 -14.13 -2.15
C GLU A 111 -20.77 -14.75 -2.56
N LYS A 112 -20.25 -14.39 -3.74
CA LYS A 112 -18.94 -14.83 -4.23
C LYS A 112 -17.76 -14.11 -3.56
N ALA A 113 -18.00 -13.00 -2.86
CA ALA A 113 -16.96 -12.20 -2.21
C ALA A 113 -16.49 -12.87 -0.90
N LYS A 114 -15.50 -13.77 -1.02
CA LYS A 114 -15.01 -14.56 0.11
C LYS A 114 -13.86 -13.91 0.88
N VAL A 115 -13.17 -12.94 0.30
CA VAL A 115 -11.97 -12.35 0.94
C VAL A 115 -12.36 -11.12 1.76
N GLY A 116 -11.80 -10.97 2.97
CA GLY A 116 -12.04 -9.77 3.78
C GLY A 116 -11.22 -8.57 3.28
N ILE A 117 -11.82 -7.37 3.29
CA ILE A 117 -11.14 -6.12 2.87
C ILE A 117 -9.81 -5.94 3.60
N MET A 118 -9.80 -6.11 4.92
CA MET A 118 -8.58 -5.94 5.72
C MET A 118 -7.48 -6.93 5.34
N SER A 119 -7.82 -8.18 4.99
CA SER A 119 -6.82 -9.15 4.53
C SER A 119 -6.22 -8.74 3.18
N CYS A 120 -7.05 -8.29 2.23
CA CYS A 120 -6.57 -7.73 0.97
C CYS A 120 -5.70 -6.50 1.18
N MET A 121 -6.09 -5.60 2.09
CA MET A 121 -5.34 -4.38 2.41
C MET A 121 -3.93 -4.71 2.90
N TRP A 122 -3.79 -5.67 3.81
CA TRP A 122 -2.49 -6.14 4.29
C TRP A 122 -1.65 -6.74 3.16
N GLN A 123 -2.23 -7.66 2.38
CA GLN A 123 -1.52 -8.32 1.31
C GLN A 123 -1.03 -7.33 0.24
N PHE A 124 -1.91 -6.42 -0.19
CA PHE A 124 -1.57 -5.40 -1.19
C PHE A 124 -0.56 -4.40 -0.64
N SER A 125 -0.61 -4.07 0.66
CA SER A 125 0.40 -3.23 1.30
C SER A 125 1.79 -3.87 1.25
N ILE A 126 1.88 -5.18 1.53
CA ILE A 126 3.15 -5.93 1.46
C ILE A 126 3.68 -5.94 0.02
N TRP A 127 2.83 -6.31 -0.95
CA TRP A 127 3.24 -6.38 -2.35
C TRP A 127 3.61 -5.03 -2.94
N THR A 128 2.88 -3.96 -2.58
CA THR A 128 3.16 -2.60 -3.05
C THR A 128 4.42 -2.04 -2.40
N ALA A 129 4.63 -2.27 -1.10
CA ALA A 129 5.76 -1.68 -0.39
C ALA A 129 7.11 -2.15 -0.95
N GLN A 130 7.28 -3.44 -1.24
CA GLN A 130 8.56 -3.99 -1.73
C GLN A 130 9.79 -3.55 -0.91
N GLY A 131 9.65 -3.43 0.41
CA GLY A 131 10.71 -2.95 1.30
C GLY A 131 10.96 -1.44 1.28
N ARG A 132 10.15 -0.66 0.56
CA ARG A 132 10.21 0.80 0.50
C ARG A 132 9.49 1.44 1.66
N LEU A 133 9.92 2.63 2.04
CA LEU A 133 9.28 3.42 3.09
C LEU A 133 7.98 4.05 2.59
N ILE A 134 6.96 4.14 3.43
CA ILE A 134 5.67 4.72 3.05
C ILE A 134 5.74 6.25 3.00
N TYR A 135 5.32 6.89 1.90
CA TYR A 135 5.21 8.34 1.81
C TYR A 135 4.05 8.87 2.70
N PRO A 136 4.19 10.01 3.41
CA PRO A 136 5.34 10.93 3.43
C PRO A 136 6.36 10.67 4.56
N ILE A 137 6.41 9.47 5.13
CA ILE A 137 7.36 9.15 6.21
C ILE A 137 8.78 9.21 5.66
N SER A 138 9.63 10.02 6.29
CA SER A 138 11.06 10.10 6.02
C SER A 138 11.84 9.21 7.01
N PRO A 139 13.09 8.84 6.72
CA PRO A 139 13.92 8.05 7.63
C PRO A 139 14.11 8.69 9.02
N ASP A 140 13.99 10.01 9.10
CA ASP A 140 14.12 10.79 10.32
C ASP A 140 12.78 11.01 11.06
N THR A 141 11.67 10.67 10.41
CA THR A 141 10.33 10.78 11.01
C THR A 141 10.18 9.72 12.10
N PRO A 142 9.95 10.10 13.37
CA PRO A 142 9.73 9.14 14.44
C PRO A 142 8.34 8.50 14.32
N PHE A 143 8.26 7.20 14.57
CA PHE A 143 7.01 6.45 14.56
C PHE A 143 6.97 5.41 15.68
N THR A 144 5.75 5.01 16.04
CA THR A 144 5.44 4.04 17.09
C THR A 144 4.23 3.20 16.68
N LEU A 145 4.11 2.01 17.25
CA LEU A 145 2.94 1.16 17.11
C LEU A 145 1.94 1.49 18.21
N LYS A 146 0.73 1.91 17.81
CA LYS A 146 -0.38 2.14 18.75
C LYS A 146 -0.83 0.88 19.47
N SER A 147 -0.67 -0.27 18.84
CA SER A 147 -1.09 -1.58 19.36
C SER A 147 -0.25 -2.68 18.73
N TRP A 148 -0.24 -3.85 19.37
CA TRP A 148 0.45 -5.02 18.82
C TRP A 148 -0.16 -5.43 17.49
N PRO A 149 0.66 -5.68 16.45
CA PRO A 149 0.16 -6.26 15.22
C PRO A 149 -0.29 -7.69 15.48
N ASN A 150 -1.30 -8.15 14.73
CA ASN A 150 -1.71 -9.54 14.78
C ASN A 150 -0.69 -10.40 14.02
N LEU A 151 0.39 -10.78 14.73
CA LEU A 151 1.56 -11.44 14.14
C LEU A 151 1.23 -12.79 13.50
N THR A 152 0.17 -13.47 13.93
CA THR A 152 -0.28 -14.75 13.32
C THR A 152 -0.94 -14.55 11.95
N ARG A 153 -1.30 -13.30 11.60
CA ARG A 153 -1.88 -12.94 10.30
C ARG A 153 -0.89 -12.26 9.36
N LEU A 154 0.34 -12.02 9.81
CA LEU A 154 1.40 -11.43 8.99
C LEU A 154 2.32 -12.53 8.46
N ALA A 155 2.98 -12.26 7.33
CA ALA A 155 4.09 -13.10 6.90
C ALA A 155 5.14 -13.18 8.02
N SER A 156 5.75 -14.35 8.19
CA SER A 156 6.84 -14.51 9.14
C SER A 156 8.03 -13.67 8.67
N VAL A 157 8.20 -12.51 9.31
CA VAL A 157 9.34 -11.62 9.06
C VAL A 157 10.30 -11.75 10.23
N PRO A 158 11.58 -12.10 10.00
CA PRO A 158 12.60 -12.14 11.05
C PRO A 158 12.68 -10.83 11.82
N GLY A 159 12.80 -10.94 13.15
CA GLY A 159 12.81 -9.78 14.04
C GLY A 159 11.45 -9.07 14.21
N SER A 160 10.37 -9.52 13.57
CA SER A 160 9.03 -8.87 13.67
C SER A 160 8.52 -8.75 15.11
N ILE A 161 8.70 -9.78 15.95
CA ILE A 161 8.32 -9.74 17.37
C ILE A 161 9.12 -8.67 18.11
N ARG A 162 10.44 -8.67 17.95
CA ARG A 162 11.35 -7.70 18.59
C ARG A 162 11.03 -6.27 18.15
N LEU A 163 10.85 -6.08 16.85
CA LEU A 163 10.46 -4.81 16.25
C LEU A 163 9.12 -4.32 16.82
N SER A 164 8.13 -5.19 16.93
CA SER A 164 6.82 -4.86 17.48
C SER A 164 6.89 -4.50 18.96
N ALA A 165 7.64 -5.27 19.76
CA ALA A 165 7.83 -5.01 21.18
C ALA A 165 8.55 -3.69 21.44
N PHE A 166 9.50 -3.33 20.57
CA PHE A 166 10.23 -2.08 20.68
C PHE A 166 9.36 -0.88 20.29
N LEU A 167 8.72 -0.94 19.12
CA LEU A 167 7.91 0.17 18.61
C LEU A 167 6.63 0.40 19.41
N THR A 168 6.16 -0.55 20.23
CA THR A 168 5.03 -0.33 21.16
C THR A 168 5.42 0.43 22.42
N LYS A 169 6.72 0.49 22.75
CA LYS A 169 7.23 1.17 23.96
C LYS A 169 7.99 2.46 23.66
N ALA A 170 8.52 2.61 22.45
CA ALA A 170 9.32 3.75 22.06
C ALA A 170 8.86 4.33 20.73
N SER A 171 8.93 5.67 20.64
CA SER A 171 8.83 6.39 19.37
C SER A 171 10.24 6.66 18.87
N VAL A 172 10.60 6.06 17.74
CA VAL A 172 11.94 6.19 17.15
C VAL A 172 11.86 6.42 15.65
N ASN A 173 12.92 7.01 15.08
CA ASN A 173 13.09 7.06 13.64
C ASN A 173 13.89 5.86 13.13
N LEU A 174 13.98 5.69 11.81
CA LEU A 174 14.60 4.53 11.19
C LEU A 174 16.13 4.47 11.45
N ASN A 175 16.78 5.63 11.54
CA ASN A 175 18.20 5.74 11.83
C ASN A 175 18.55 5.23 13.24
N VAL A 176 17.74 5.58 14.24
CA VAL A 176 17.89 5.05 15.60
C VAL A 176 17.56 3.56 15.62
N LEU A 177 16.44 3.17 15.01
CA LEU A 177 15.99 1.77 14.97
C LEU A 177 17.07 0.83 14.44
N TYR A 178 17.73 1.18 13.34
CA TYR A 178 18.81 0.39 12.75
C TYR A 178 20.02 0.21 13.70
N LYS A 179 20.34 1.23 14.51
CA LYS A 179 21.46 1.16 15.46
C LYS A 179 21.14 0.33 16.70
N VAL A 180 19.91 0.44 17.21
CA VAL A 180 19.50 -0.24 18.46
C VAL A 180 19.02 -1.67 18.22
N MET A 181 18.62 -1.99 16.99
CA MET A 181 18.12 -3.29 16.59
C MET A 181 18.90 -3.80 15.37
N PRO A 182 20.16 -4.25 15.54
CA PRO A 182 20.89 -4.87 14.45
C PRO A 182 20.14 -6.14 14.01
N LEU A 183 19.69 -6.14 12.75
CA LEU A 183 19.09 -7.29 12.10
C LEU A 183 20.21 -8.03 11.35
N ASN A 184 20.43 -9.30 11.66
CA ASN A 184 21.35 -10.15 10.90
C ASN A 184 20.69 -10.49 9.56
N LEU A 185 21.09 -9.80 8.48
CA LEU A 185 20.60 -10.06 7.13
C LEU A 185 21.11 -11.38 6.51
N ASN A 186 21.94 -12.13 7.25
CA ASN A 186 22.50 -13.42 6.83
C ASN A 186 21.66 -14.63 7.29
N GLU A 187 20.56 -14.41 8.01
CA GLU A 187 19.66 -15.48 8.50
C GLU A 187 18.43 -15.68 7.59
N PHE A 188 18.53 -15.28 6.31
CA PHE A 188 17.44 -15.31 5.33
C PHE A 188 17.72 -16.32 4.20
#